data_AF-A0A6A4WVL5-F1
#
_entry.id   AF-A0A6A4WVL5-F1
#
_cell.length_a   1.000
_cell.length_b   1.000
_cell.length_c   1.000
_cell.angle_alpha   90.00
_cell.angle_beta   90.00
_cell.angle_gamma   90.00
#
_symmetry.space_group_name_H-M   'P 1'
#
loop_
_entity.id
_entity.type
_entity.pdbx_description
1 polymer ?
#
loop_
_entity_poly.entity_id
_entity_poly.type
_entity_poly.pdbx_seq_one_letter_code
_entity_poly.pdbx_strand_id
1 'polypeptide(L)'
;MTLWPCGGPKLEPCSVKLKTYSGEQLPVMGQAAVNVQYGGQAQRPPLIVVEGGGPWLFGRNWLGHIRLDWPSICRVTAETRVQPILDEFADVFKEELGCYRGGEVGIDVDPDVQPQ
;
A
#
# COMPACT_ATOMS: atom_id res chain seq x y z
N MET A 1 -14.47 15.16 -7.60
CA MET A 1 -13.75 16.34 -7.06
C MET A 1 -12.54 16.57 -7.94
N THR A 2 -12.45 17.69 -8.65
CA THR A 2 -11.29 18.02 -9.49
C THR A 2 -10.29 18.83 -8.67
N LEU A 3 -8.99 18.48 -8.75
CA LEU A 3 -7.95 19.16 -7.97
C LEU A 3 -7.78 20.63 -8.38
N TRP A 4 -8.12 20.96 -9.63
CA TRP A 4 -8.18 22.31 -10.18
C TRP A 4 -9.55 22.57 -10.82
N PRO A 5 -10.35 23.51 -10.30
CA PRO A 5 -11.64 23.87 -10.89
C PRO A 5 -11.52 24.53 -12.27
N CYS A 6 -10.43 25.27 -12.52
CA CYS A 6 -10.16 25.93 -13.79
C CYS A 6 -8.65 25.90 -14.07
N GLY A 7 -8.23 25.39 -15.23
CA GLY A 7 -6.84 25.45 -15.71
C GLY A 7 -5.81 24.89 -14.72
N GLY A 8 -5.55 23.58 -14.79
CA GLY A 8 -4.47 22.95 -14.03
C GLY A 8 -3.08 23.49 -14.39
N PRO A 9 -2.04 23.19 -13.59
CA PRO A 9 -0.68 23.63 -13.88
C PRO A 9 -0.22 23.11 -15.24
N LYS A 10 0.58 23.92 -15.94
CA LYS A 10 1.23 23.49 -17.17
C LYS A 10 2.15 22.31 -16.86
N LEU A 11 1.96 21.21 -17.59
CA LEU A 11 2.78 20.01 -17.43
C LEU A 11 4.12 20.16 -18.13
N GLU A 12 5.17 19.73 -17.45
CA GLU A 12 6.51 19.56 -17.99
C GLU A 12 6.73 18.09 -18.38
N PRO A 13 7.63 17.80 -19.34
CA PRO A 13 7.99 16.43 -19.68
C PRO A 13 8.46 15.64 -18.45
N CYS A 14 7.99 14.41 -18.31
CA CYS A 14 8.37 13.52 -17.22
C CYS A 14 8.94 12.21 -17.78
N SER A 15 10.14 11.82 -17.35
CA SER A 15 10.80 10.57 -17.77
C SER A 15 10.43 9.36 -16.91
N VAL A 16 9.60 9.55 -15.89
CA VAL A 16 9.21 8.49 -14.96
C VAL A 16 8.31 7.49 -15.68
N LYS A 17 8.62 6.20 -15.53
CA LYS A 17 7.77 5.10 -16.00
C LYS A 17 7.03 4.52 -14.81
N LEU A 18 5.71 4.60 -14.83
CA LEU A 18 4.85 4.03 -13.80
C LEU A 18 4.22 2.74 -14.29
N LYS A 19 4.10 1.77 -13.38
CA LYS A 19 3.41 0.51 -13.63
C LYS A 19 2.48 0.17 -12.47
N THR A 20 1.38 -0.47 -12.78
CA THR A 20 0.50 -1.07 -11.77
C THR A 20 1.18 -2.31 -11.17
N TYR A 21 0.60 -2.84 -10.10
CA TYR A 21 1.08 -4.06 -9.47
C TYR A 21 1.06 -5.27 -10.43
N SER A 22 0.07 -5.34 -11.33
CA SER A 22 -0.01 -6.37 -12.37
C SER A 22 0.97 -6.17 -13.54
N GLY A 23 1.77 -5.10 -13.50
CA GLY A 23 2.80 -4.81 -14.50
C GLY A 23 2.34 -3.98 -15.70
N GLU A 24 1.07 -3.59 -15.75
CA GLU A 24 0.53 -2.70 -16.79
C GLU A 24 1.18 -1.33 -16.70
N GLN A 25 1.56 -0.75 -17.84
CA GLN A 25 2.16 0.58 -17.89
C GLN A 25 1.10 1.68 -17.81
N LEU A 26 1.30 2.64 -16.92
CA LEU A 26 0.42 3.81 -16.81
C LEU A 26 0.92 4.91 -17.77
N PRO A 27 0.07 5.46 -18.66
CA PRO A 27 0.46 6.54 -19.55
C PRO A 27 0.71 7.82 -18.75
N VAL A 28 1.96 8.27 -18.68
CA VAL A 28 2.34 9.51 -17.99
C VAL A 28 2.18 10.70 -18.93
N MET A 29 1.36 11.67 -18.55
CA MET A 29 1.08 12.91 -19.30
C MET A 29 2.12 14.00 -19.03
N GLY A 30 2.81 13.91 -17.88
CA GLY A 30 3.85 14.85 -17.48
C GLY A 30 3.90 15.03 -15.98
N GLN A 31 4.59 16.09 -15.55
CA GLN A 31 4.69 16.45 -14.14
C GLN A 31 4.56 17.95 -13.93
N ALA A 32 4.20 18.36 -12.72
CA ALA A 32 4.20 19.77 -12.31
C ALA A 32 4.69 19.91 -10.87
N ALA A 33 5.49 20.94 -10.59
CA ALA A 33 5.87 21.29 -9.22
C ALA A 33 4.71 22.02 -8.52
N VAL A 34 4.13 21.39 -7.50
CA VAL A 34 2.93 21.89 -6.80
C VAL A 34 3.26 22.30 -5.38
N ASN A 35 2.62 23.36 -4.89
CA ASN A 35 2.74 23.77 -3.49
C ASN A 35 1.81 22.90 -2.63
N VAL A 36 2.39 22.22 -1.65
CA VAL A 36 1.68 21.31 -0.76
C VAL A 36 1.82 21.83 0.66
N GLN A 37 0.69 22.02 1.34
CA GLN A 37 0.66 22.42 2.73
C GLN A 37 0.00 21.34 3.58
N TYR A 38 0.65 20.94 4.67
CA TYR A 38 0.12 19.94 5.59
C TYR A 38 0.71 20.14 6.98
N GLY A 39 -0.13 20.27 8.01
CA GLY A 39 0.33 20.33 9.41
C GLY A 39 1.40 21.39 9.67
N GLY A 40 1.27 22.59 9.09
CA GLY A 40 2.25 23.68 9.19
C GLY A 40 3.50 23.51 8.32
N GLN A 41 3.65 22.39 7.61
CA GLN A 41 4.72 22.17 6.64
C GLN A 41 4.30 22.71 5.28
N ALA A 42 5.25 23.32 4.55
CA ALA A 42 5.09 23.70 3.16
C ALA A 42 6.20 23.05 2.33
N GLN A 43 5.83 22.30 1.31
CA GLN A 43 6.76 21.62 0.41
C GLN A 43 6.36 21.88 -1.05
N ARG A 44 7.32 21.77 -1.98
CA ARG A 44 7.06 21.91 -3.41
C ARG A 44 7.48 20.67 -4.22
N PRO A 45 6.90 19.48 -3.96
CA PRO A 45 7.27 18.25 -4.64
C PRO A 45 6.66 18.17 -6.07
N PRO A 46 7.20 17.29 -6.93
CA PRO A 46 6.62 17.03 -8.24
C PRO A 46 5.36 16.17 -8.11
N LEU A 47 4.27 16.61 -8.74
CA LEU A 47 3.08 15.81 -9.00
C LEU A 47 3.18 15.22 -10.41
N ILE A 48 3.07 13.90 -10.51
CA ILE A 48 3.02 13.19 -11.79
C ILE A 48 1.55 13.03 -12.20
N VAL A 49 1.23 13.39 -13.42
CA VAL A 49 -0.12 13.24 -14.00
C VAL A 49 -0.10 12.07 -14.96
N VAL A 50 -1.04 11.15 -14.78
CA VAL A 50 -1.27 10.01 -15.68
C VAL A 50 -2.60 10.18 -16.39
N GLU A 51 -2.73 9.56 -17.55
CA GLU A 51 -3.99 9.45 -18.27
C GLU A 51 -4.94 8.50 -17.53
N GLY A 52 -6.23 8.81 -17.56
CA GLY A 52 -7.28 7.98 -16.96
C GLY A 52 -7.74 8.47 -15.58
N GLY A 53 -8.45 7.58 -14.87
CA GLY A 53 -9.01 7.84 -13.55
C GLY A 53 -8.44 6.88 -12.50
N GLY A 54 -8.48 7.29 -11.24
CA GLY A 54 -7.99 6.48 -10.14
C GLY A 54 -7.89 7.26 -8.84
N PRO A 55 -7.54 6.59 -7.73
CA PRO A 55 -7.26 7.28 -6.48
C PRO A 55 -6.01 8.14 -6.62
N TRP A 56 -6.00 9.28 -5.93
CA TRP A 56 -4.80 10.09 -5.79
C TRP A 56 -3.78 9.34 -4.94
N LEU A 57 -2.59 9.12 -5.47
CA LEU A 57 -1.53 8.42 -4.77
C LEU A 57 -0.56 9.41 -4.13
N PHE A 58 -0.42 9.32 -2.82
CA PHE A 58 0.61 10.04 -2.09
C PHE A 58 1.90 9.21 -2.09
N GLY A 59 2.77 9.48 -3.06
CA GLY A 59 3.96 8.68 -3.31
C GLY A 59 5.00 8.76 -2.20
N ARG A 60 5.90 7.77 -2.15
CA ARG A 60 7.03 7.72 -1.21
C ARG A 60 7.99 8.90 -1.35
N ASN A 61 8.09 9.47 -2.55
CA ASN A 61 8.85 10.70 -2.80
C ASN A 61 8.30 11.88 -1.99
N TRP A 62 6.99 11.94 -1.74
CA TRP A 62 6.40 12.98 -0.88
C TRP A 62 6.53 12.60 0.61
N LEU A 63 6.36 11.32 0.95
CA LEU A 63 6.51 10.82 2.33
C LEU A 63 7.91 11.04 2.92
N GLY A 64 8.95 11.11 2.09
CA GLY A 64 10.30 11.45 2.53
C GLY A 64 10.46 12.90 3.02
N HIS A 65 9.55 13.81 2.64
CA HIS A 65 9.64 15.24 2.93
C HIS A 65 8.50 15.78 3.79
N ILE A 66 7.31 15.17 3.70
CA ILE A 66 6.10 15.60 4.42
C ILE A 66 5.85 14.59 5.54
N ARG A 67 5.97 15.06 6.79
CA ARG A 67 5.65 14.26 7.97
C ARG A 67 4.14 14.24 8.16
N LEU A 68 3.54 13.08 7.94
CA LEU A 68 2.12 12.85 8.14
C LEU A 68 1.82 12.52 9.61
N ASP A 69 0.67 12.97 10.11
CA ASP A 69 0.13 12.56 11.40
C ASP A 69 -0.51 11.17 11.28
N TRP A 70 0.35 10.15 11.25
CA TRP A 70 -0.08 8.76 11.12
C TRP A 70 -1.06 8.29 12.19
N PRO A 71 -0.91 8.64 13.48
CA PRO A 71 -1.91 8.30 14.50
C PRO A 71 -3.32 8.78 14.15
N SER A 72 -3.45 9.98 13.59
CA SER A 72 -4.74 10.52 13.17
C SER A 72 -5.25 9.91 11.86
N ILE A 73 -4.36 9.68 10.88
CA ILE A 73 -4.73 9.14 9.55
C ILE A 73 -5.07 7.65 9.62
N CYS A 74 -4.25 6.88 10.33
CA CYS A 74 -4.32 5.42 10.45
C CYS A 74 -4.78 5.03 11.86
N ARG A 75 -5.85 5.67 12.35
CA ARG A 75 -6.37 5.37 13.69
C ARG A 75 -6.99 3.97 13.71
N VAL A 76 -6.32 3.03 14.35
CA VAL A 76 -6.87 1.71 14.68
C VAL A 76 -7.50 1.79 16.05
N THR A 77 -8.82 1.68 16.13
CA THR A 77 -9.54 1.52 17.41
C THR A 77 -9.63 0.03 17.74
N ALA A 78 -9.22 -0.34 18.95
CA ALA A 78 -9.25 -1.73 19.43
C ALA A 78 -10.66 -2.35 19.41
N GLU A 79 -11.70 -1.51 19.36
CA GLU A 79 -13.11 -1.89 19.46
C GLU A 79 -13.66 -2.65 18.24
N THR A 80 -12.93 -2.71 17.12
CA THR A 80 -13.46 -3.33 15.91
C THR A 80 -12.60 -4.50 15.44
N ARG A 81 -13.06 -5.70 15.85
CA ARG A 81 -12.94 -6.98 15.12
C ARG A 81 -11.85 -7.96 15.55
N VAL A 82 -11.06 -7.72 16.60
CA VAL A 82 -10.11 -8.76 17.03
C VAL A 82 -10.83 -9.92 17.71
N GLN A 83 -11.70 -9.65 18.69
CA GLN A 83 -12.36 -10.73 19.44
C GLN A 83 -13.19 -11.68 18.57
N PRO A 84 -14.02 -11.21 17.61
CA PRO A 84 -14.74 -12.12 16.72
C PRO A 84 -13.83 -13.00 15.85
N ILE A 85 -12.67 -12.49 15.42
CA ILE A 85 -11.68 -13.27 14.65
C ILE A 85 -10.99 -14.31 15.54
N LEU A 86 -10.64 -13.93 16.78
CA LEU A 86 -10.08 -14.87 17.75
C LEU A 86 -11.08 -15.98 18.09
N ASP A 87 -12.37 -15.65 18.19
CA ASP A 87 -13.43 -16.63 18.46
C ASP A 87 -13.68 -17.53 17.25
N GLU A 88 -13.73 -16.98 16.02
CA GLU A 88 -13.96 -17.73 14.77
C GLU A 88 -12.80 -18.69 14.46
N PHE A 89 -11.56 -18.25 14.68
CA PHE A 89 -10.35 -19.00 14.35
C PHE A 89 -9.57 -19.44 15.59
N ALA A 90 -10.28 -19.76 16.68
CA ALA A 90 -9.66 -20.12 17.96
C ALA A 90 -8.61 -21.24 17.83
N ASP A 91 -8.86 -22.23 16.96
CA ASP A 91 -7.95 -23.34 16.68
C ASP A 91 -6.59 -22.91 16.11
N VAL A 92 -6.51 -21.79 15.39
CA VAL A 92 -5.25 -21.27 14.82
C VAL A 92 -4.35 -20.68 15.90
N PHE A 93 -4.94 -20.17 16.99
CA PHE A 93 -4.24 -19.44 18.04
C PHE A 93 -4.02 -20.27 19.32
N LYS A 94 -4.25 -21.58 19.26
CA LYS A 94 -3.92 -22.47 20.39
C LYS A 94 -2.41 -22.62 20.51
N GLU A 95 -1.93 -22.84 21.73
CA GLU A 95 -0.51 -23.11 22.00
C GLU A 95 -0.05 -24.48 21.47
N GLU A 96 -0.99 -25.36 21.11
CA GLU A 96 -0.72 -26.68 20.56
C GLU A 96 -0.55 -26.65 19.03
N LEU A 97 0.27 -27.57 18.50
CA LEU A 97 0.35 -27.80 17.07
C LEU A 97 -0.95 -28.45 16.57
N GLY A 98 -1.56 -27.85 15.54
CA GLY A 98 -2.68 -28.46 14.83
C GLY A 98 -2.26 -29.74 14.10
N CYS A 99 -3.14 -30.73 14.04
CA CYS A 99 -2.94 -31.96 13.27
C CYS A 99 -3.81 -31.92 12.01
N TYR A 100 -3.21 -32.18 10.85
CA TYR A 100 -3.93 -32.27 9.58
C TYR A 100 -4.95 -33.43 9.63
N ARG A 101 -6.23 -33.13 9.34
CA ARG A 101 -7.35 -34.09 9.38
C ARG A 101 -7.89 -34.47 8.00
N GLY A 102 -7.16 -34.15 6.93
CA GLY A 102 -7.55 -34.51 5.56
C GLY A 102 -7.14 -35.93 5.20
N GLY A 103 -7.02 -36.22 3.90
CA GLY A 103 -6.69 -37.56 3.39
C GLY A 103 -5.23 -38.00 3.63
N GLU A 104 -4.84 -39.16 3.12
CA GLU A 104 -3.44 -39.59 3.20
C GLU A 104 -2.54 -38.61 2.42
N VAL A 105 -1.48 -38.14 3.09
CA VAL A 105 -0.46 -37.27 2.49
C VAL A 105 0.83 -38.07 2.39
N GLY A 106 1.35 -38.22 1.18
CA GLY A 106 2.70 -38.71 0.93
C GLY A 106 3.70 -37.57 1.11
N ILE A 107 4.63 -37.71 2.04
CA ILE A 107 5.78 -36.83 2.17
C ILE A 107 6.97 -37.60 1.60
N ASP A 108 7.50 -37.12 0.48
CA ASP A 108 8.74 -37.63 -0.09
C ASP A 108 9.90 -36.95 0.64
N VAL A 109 10.63 -37.72 1.46
CA VAL A 109 11.76 -37.24 2.26
C VAL A 109 13.02 -37.87 1.68
N ASP A 110 13.97 -37.01 1.29
CA ASP A 110 15.29 -37.44 0.89
C ASP A 110 15.99 -38.17 2.06
N PRO A 111 16.35 -39.46 1.91
CA PRO A 111 16.91 -40.27 3.00
C PRO A 111 18.29 -39.78 3.48
N ASP A 112 18.98 -38.96 2.69
CA ASP A 112 20.31 -38.45 3.04
C ASP A 112 20.26 -37.15 3.86
N VAL A 113 19.07 -36.61 4.13
CA VAL A 113 18.89 -35.38 4.90
C VAL A 113 18.65 -35.67 6.39
N GLN A 114 19.59 -35.23 7.24
CA GLN A 114 19.37 -35.24 8.68
C GLN A 114 18.48 -34.06 9.11
N PRO A 115 17.41 -34.28 9.90
CA PRO A 115 16.66 -33.19 10.49
C PRO A 115 17.56 -32.42 11.47
N GLN A 116 17.55 -31.09 11.37
CA GLN A 116 18.23 -30.19 12.31
C GLN A 116 17.43 -29.99 13.59
#